data_AF-A0A1D2X365-F1
#
_entry.id   AF-A0A1D2X365-F1
#
_cell.length_a   1.000
_cell.length_b   1.000
_cell.length_c   1.000
_cell.angle_alpha   90.00
_cell.angle_beta   90.00
_cell.angle_gamma   90.00
#
_symmetry.space_group_name_H-M   'P 1'
#
loop_
_entity.id
_entity.type
_entity.pdbx_description
1 polymer ?
#
loop_
_entity_poly.entity_id
_entity_poly.type
_entity_poly.pdbx_seq_one_letter_code
_entity_poly.pdbx_strand_id
1 'polypeptide(L)'
;MIIRNLNYLSLSKASRKTTLEIHDKKHIGLVYIPEKGYALFIDNEHPEENMFLIETSTTPVDLLFNKAYTPEFDQTIYIVEAIFDEIYKDITDDDFEFKDSKNTLAILLDQVNESEEILDKNSKLYKIIDNGFLKLDLDEIKNNLQQNMARQEPVQPRIENNEEKEEETLGDRFRNFFSFYKTLTSKNLFYKKSITMV
;
A
#
# COMPACT_ATOMS: atom_id res chain seq x y z
N MET A 1 -6.02 17.33 -23.23
CA MET A 1 -6.90 16.22 -22.81
C MET A 1 -6.13 14.93 -23.03
N ILE A 2 -5.74 14.23 -21.95
CA ILE A 2 -5.05 12.94 -22.06
C ILE A 2 -6.13 11.87 -21.93
N ILE A 3 -6.35 11.11 -23.00
CA ILE A 3 -7.28 9.97 -23.01
C ILE A 3 -6.42 8.72 -22.81
N ARG A 4 -6.58 8.02 -21.68
CA ARG A 4 -5.99 6.69 -21.45
C ARG A 4 -7.10 5.64 -21.51
N ASN A 5 -6.80 4.49 -22.11
CA ASN A 5 -7.73 3.35 -22.14
C ASN A 5 -7.86 2.77 -20.72
N LEU A 6 -9.09 2.55 -20.24
CA LEU A 6 -9.36 1.90 -18.95
C LEU A 6 -8.72 0.51 -18.85
N ASN A 7 -8.63 -0.23 -19.97
CA ASN A 7 -7.95 -1.53 -20.01
C ASN A 7 -6.44 -1.45 -19.74
N TYR A 8 -5.84 -0.26 -19.85
CA TYR A 8 -4.42 -0.04 -19.49
C TYR A 8 -4.24 0.08 -17.97
N LEU A 9 -5.30 0.48 -17.25
CA LEU A 9 -5.27 0.68 -15.80
C LEU A 9 -5.60 -0.61 -15.05
N SER A 10 -6.40 -1.50 -15.66
CA SER A 10 -6.75 -2.80 -15.10
C SER A 10 -5.59 -3.80 -15.12
N LEU A 11 -5.56 -4.73 -14.15
CA LEU A 11 -4.53 -5.78 -14.08
C LEU A 11 -4.58 -6.71 -15.31
N SER A 12 -3.63 -6.53 -16.25
CA SER A 12 -3.61 -7.23 -17.53
C SER A 12 -2.98 -8.63 -17.46
N LYS A 13 -1.99 -8.82 -16.57
CA LYS A 13 -1.23 -10.06 -16.37
C LYS A 13 -1.72 -10.88 -15.17
N ALA A 14 -1.42 -12.18 -15.17
CA ALA A 14 -1.77 -13.09 -14.08
C ALA A 14 -1.03 -12.68 -12.80
N SER A 15 -1.78 -12.26 -11.78
CA SER A 15 -1.22 -11.94 -10.46
C SER A 15 -1.01 -13.22 -9.67
N ARG A 16 0.17 -13.37 -9.05
CA ARG A 16 0.50 -14.54 -8.22
C ARG A 16 0.18 -14.23 -6.77
N LYS A 17 -0.33 -15.22 -6.04
CA LYS A 17 -0.68 -15.10 -4.62
C LYS A 17 0.11 -16.10 -3.78
N THR A 18 0.42 -15.72 -2.55
CA THR A 18 0.85 -16.62 -1.49
C THR A 18 0.29 -16.16 -0.14
N THR A 19 0.28 -17.05 0.84
CA THR A 19 -0.14 -16.79 2.22
C THR A 19 0.78 -17.52 3.19
N LEU A 20 1.14 -16.87 4.29
CA LEU A 20 1.99 -17.44 5.33
C LEU A 20 1.31 -17.31 6.69
N GLU A 21 1.23 -18.41 7.43
CA GLU A 21 0.69 -18.41 8.80
C GLU A 21 1.65 -17.68 9.75
N ILE A 22 1.12 -16.73 10.49
CA ILE A 22 1.87 -15.93 11.45
C ILE A 22 1.59 -16.39 12.87
N HIS A 23 0.31 -16.44 13.27
CA HIS A 23 -0.10 -16.87 14.61
C HIS A 23 -1.59 -17.22 14.65
N ASP A 24 -1.99 -18.27 15.38
CA ASP A 24 -3.39 -18.67 15.60
C ASP A 24 -4.26 -18.64 14.33
N LYS A 25 -3.78 -19.24 13.23
CA LYS A 25 -4.44 -19.25 11.91
C LYS A 25 -4.68 -17.86 11.31
N LYS A 26 -4.07 -16.79 11.85
CA LYS A 26 -3.94 -15.51 11.18
C LYS A 26 -2.79 -15.61 10.18
N HIS A 27 -3.08 -15.29 8.93
CA HIS A 27 -2.13 -15.37 7.83
C HIS A 27 -1.87 -13.97 7.28
N ILE A 28 -0.62 -13.74 6.88
CA ILE A 28 -0.28 -12.62 6.01
C ILE A 28 -0.33 -13.11 4.56
N GLY A 29 -1.00 -12.36 3.71
CA GLY A 29 -1.10 -12.60 2.28
C GLY A 29 -0.23 -11.62 1.49
N LEU A 30 0.38 -12.13 0.42
CA LEU A 30 1.08 -11.33 -0.58
C LEU A 30 0.53 -11.67 -1.96
N VAL A 31 0.15 -10.64 -2.71
CA VAL A 31 -0.13 -10.75 -4.14
C VAL A 31 0.91 -9.94 -4.90
N TYR A 32 1.60 -10.59 -5.83
CA TYR A 32 2.45 -9.93 -6.81
C TYR A 32 1.64 -9.65 -8.08
N ILE A 33 1.61 -8.39 -8.49
CA ILE A 33 0.99 -7.91 -9.71
C ILE A 33 2.10 -7.43 -10.65
N PRO A 34 2.37 -8.16 -11.74
CA PRO A 34 3.39 -7.76 -12.71
C PRO A 34 3.18 -6.33 -13.21
N GLU A 35 4.25 -5.54 -13.24
CA GLU A 35 4.28 -4.13 -13.72
C GLU A 35 3.42 -3.13 -12.91
N LYS A 36 2.84 -3.57 -11.78
CA LYS A 36 2.08 -2.71 -10.87
C LYS A 36 2.66 -2.71 -9.47
N GLY A 37 3.06 -3.88 -8.96
CA GLY A 37 3.73 -4.00 -7.67
C GLY A 37 3.10 -5.06 -6.79
N TYR A 38 2.83 -4.73 -5.53
CA TYR A 38 2.45 -5.70 -4.49
C TYR A 38 1.19 -5.28 -3.75
N ALA A 39 0.42 -6.28 -3.31
CA ALA A 39 -0.60 -6.11 -2.27
C ALA A 39 -0.25 -7.00 -1.08
N LEU A 40 0.00 -6.38 0.08
CA LEU A 40 0.19 -7.04 1.37
C LEU A 40 -1.08 -6.87 2.19
N PHE A 41 -1.57 -7.94 2.81
CA PHE A 41 -2.81 -7.90 3.59
C PHE A 41 -2.86 -8.98 4.66
N ILE A 42 -3.77 -8.81 5.62
CA ILE A 42 -4.18 -9.90 6.52
C ILE A 42 -5.22 -10.74 5.80
N ASP A 43 -4.96 -12.03 5.64
CA ASP A 43 -5.89 -12.95 4.96
C ASP A 43 -7.03 -13.33 5.90
N ASN A 44 -8.11 -12.56 5.82
CA ASN A 44 -9.33 -12.71 6.60
C ASN A 44 -10.58 -12.41 5.72
N GLU A 45 -11.78 -12.32 6.30
CA GLU A 45 -13.02 -12.05 5.54
C GLU A 45 -13.08 -10.63 4.91
N HIS A 46 -12.31 -9.69 5.47
CA HIS A 46 -12.27 -8.27 5.11
C HIS A 46 -10.84 -7.81 4.83
N PRO A 47 -10.17 -8.37 3.81
CA PRO A 47 -8.77 -8.06 3.53
C PRO A 47 -8.57 -6.57 3.23
N GLU A 48 -9.59 -5.87 2.73
CA GLU A 48 -9.58 -4.44 2.46
C GLU A 48 -9.27 -3.55 3.67
N GLU A 49 -9.52 -4.01 4.90
CA GLU A 49 -9.32 -3.20 6.11
C GLU A 49 -7.85 -3.07 6.49
N ASN A 50 -7.04 -4.08 6.14
CA ASN A 50 -5.63 -4.17 6.48
C ASN A 50 -4.77 -4.47 5.25
N MET A 51 -5.15 -3.90 4.11
CA MET A 51 -4.43 -4.05 2.84
C MET A 51 -3.59 -2.82 2.54
N PHE A 52 -2.35 -3.08 2.15
CA PHE A 52 -1.40 -2.09 1.68
C PHE A 52 -1.03 -2.41 0.24
N LEU A 53 -1.15 -1.40 -0.63
CA LEU A 53 -0.72 -1.48 -2.03
C LEU A 53 0.59 -0.73 -2.19
N ILE A 54 1.57 -1.41 -2.78
CA ILE A 54 2.90 -0.87 -3.04
C ILE A 54 3.05 -0.81 -4.55
N GLU A 55 3.08 0.41 -5.09
CA GLU A 55 3.30 0.63 -6.52
C GLU A 55 4.79 0.56 -6.84
N THR A 56 5.16 -0.38 -7.72
CA THR A 56 6.55 -0.59 -8.10
C THR A 56 6.69 -1.47 -9.34
N SER A 57 7.79 -1.31 -10.06
CA SER A 57 8.22 -2.19 -11.14
C SER A 57 9.18 -3.29 -10.68
N THR A 58 9.67 -3.25 -9.44
CA THR A 58 10.63 -4.22 -8.90
C THR A 58 9.99 -5.60 -8.79
N THR A 59 10.63 -6.63 -9.34
CA THR A 59 10.14 -8.01 -9.28
C THR A 59 10.42 -8.65 -7.91
N PRO A 60 9.74 -9.75 -7.52
CA PRO A 60 9.99 -10.39 -6.24
C PRO A 60 11.46 -10.84 -6.11
N VAL A 61 12.04 -11.34 -7.19
CA VAL A 61 13.45 -11.74 -7.30
C VAL A 61 14.36 -10.54 -7.08
N ASP A 62 14.13 -9.44 -7.79
CA ASP A 62 14.99 -8.25 -7.66
C ASP A 62 14.91 -7.64 -6.27
N LEU A 63 13.73 -7.59 -5.67
CA LEU A 63 13.50 -7.11 -4.31
C LEU A 63 14.19 -8.04 -3.29
N LEU A 64 14.16 -9.35 -3.52
CA LEU A 64 14.80 -10.36 -2.70
C LEU A 64 16.33 -10.39 -2.87
N PHE A 65 16.91 -10.06 -4.01
CA PHE A 65 18.38 -10.07 -4.16
C PHE A 65 19.02 -8.72 -3.81
N ASN A 66 18.26 -7.62 -3.90
CA ASN A 66 18.74 -6.27 -3.56
C ASN A 66 18.33 -5.79 -2.15
N LYS A 67 18.08 -6.72 -1.21
CA LYS A 67 17.52 -6.46 0.15
C LYS A 67 18.22 -5.37 0.97
N ALA A 68 19.50 -5.10 0.70
CA ALA A 68 20.34 -4.24 1.55
C ALA A 68 20.52 -2.81 1.02
N TYR A 69 20.00 -2.49 -0.18
CA TYR A 69 20.34 -1.24 -0.87
C TYR A 69 19.13 -0.51 -1.48
N THR A 70 17.90 -0.97 -1.24
CA THR A 70 16.71 -0.33 -1.81
C THR A 70 15.81 0.22 -0.70
N PRO A 71 15.50 1.54 -0.72
CA PRO A 71 14.51 2.13 0.19
C PRO A 71 13.14 1.42 0.13
N GLU A 72 12.86 0.77 -0.99
CA GLU A 72 11.65 0.00 -1.24
C GLU A 72 11.56 -1.27 -0.38
N PHE A 73 12.68 -1.97 -0.16
CA PHE A 73 12.71 -3.15 0.72
C PHE A 73 12.42 -2.75 2.17
N ASP A 74 13.03 -1.67 2.64
CA ASP A 74 12.80 -1.15 4.00
C ASP A 74 11.35 -0.69 4.18
N GLN A 75 10.78 0.03 3.20
CA GLN A 75 9.37 0.40 3.19
C GLN A 75 8.44 -0.82 3.27
N THR A 76 8.78 -1.89 2.56
CA THR A 76 8.00 -3.12 2.58
C THR A 76 8.11 -3.84 3.92
N ILE A 77 9.29 -3.83 4.57
CA ILE A 77 9.45 -4.34 5.94
C ILE A 77 8.52 -3.59 6.90
N TYR A 78 8.48 -2.25 6.84
CA TYR A 78 7.61 -1.47 7.72
C TYR A 78 6.13 -1.80 7.55
N ILE A 79 5.70 -2.15 6.34
CA ILE A 79 4.32 -2.60 6.09
C ILE A 79 4.08 -3.97 6.73
N VAL A 80 5.04 -4.89 6.65
CA VAL A 80 4.95 -6.20 7.33
C VAL A 80 4.88 -6.02 8.84
N GLU A 81 5.65 -5.10 9.42
CA GLU A 81 5.59 -4.76 10.84
C GLU A 81 4.23 -4.19 11.24
N ALA A 82 3.66 -3.28 10.44
CA ALA A 82 2.31 -2.76 10.69
C ALA A 82 1.23 -3.87 10.65
N ILE A 83 1.39 -4.85 9.76
CA ILE A 83 0.51 -6.03 9.72
C ILE A 83 0.71 -6.89 10.97
N PHE A 84 1.95 -7.07 11.43
CA PHE A 84 2.25 -7.80 12.65
C PHE A 84 1.66 -7.14 13.89
N ASP A 85 1.77 -5.82 14.02
CA ASP A 85 1.15 -5.07 15.11
C ASP A 85 -0.36 -5.35 15.19
N GLU A 86 -1.05 -5.39 14.05
CA GLU A 86 -2.48 -5.72 14.00
C GLU A 86 -2.77 -7.19 14.30
N ILE A 87 -1.94 -8.12 13.83
CA ILE A 87 -2.08 -9.56 14.11
C ILE A 87 -1.87 -9.85 15.60
N TYR A 88 -0.89 -9.18 16.21
CA TYR A 88 -0.44 -9.40 17.59
C TYR A 88 -1.08 -8.47 18.61
N LYS A 89 -1.94 -7.53 18.21
CA LYS A 89 -2.53 -6.49 19.10
C LYS A 89 -3.19 -7.02 20.37
N ASP A 90 -3.74 -8.24 20.32
CA ASP A 90 -4.48 -8.87 21.40
C ASP A 90 -3.65 -9.94 22.14
N ILE A 91 -2.37 -10.12 21.77
CA ILE A 91 -1.47 -11.06 22.42
C ILE A 91 -0.92 -10.43 23.69
N THR A 92 -1.13 -11.12 24.81
CA THR A 92 -0.64 -10.72 26.13
C THR A 92 0.27 -11.76 26.75
N ASP A 93 0.68 -12.77 25.99
CA ASP A 93 1.54 -13.85 26.47
C ASP A 93 3.01 -13.42 26.44
N ASP A 94 3.63 -13.42 27.62
CA ASP A 94 5.03 -12.99 27.81
C ASP A 94 6.04 -13.98 27.19
N ASP A 95 5.63 -15.24 26.97
CA ASP A 95 6.47 -16.28 26.35
C ASP A 95 6.27 -16.38 24.82
N PHE A 96 5.55 -15.42 24.21
CA PHE A 96 5.30 -15.40 22.78
C PHE A 96 6.54 -14.99 21.96
N GLU A 97 6.90 -15.82 20.97
CA GLU A 97 7.98 -15.51 20.04
C GLU A 97 7.46 -14.76 18.81
N PHE A 98 7.80 -13.47 18.72
CA PHE A 98 7.47 -12.64 17.56
C PHE A 98 8.29 -13.08 16.33
N LYS A 99 7.59 -13.26 15.20
CA LYS A 99 8.27 -13.50 13.92
C LYS A 99 9.07 -12.27 13.49
N ASP A 100 10.25 -12.51 12.90
CA ASP A 100 11.06 -11.47 12.29
C ASP A 100 10.43 -10.97 10.97
N SER A 101 10.19 -9.67 10.86
CA SER A 101 9.52 -9.03 9.71
C SER A 101 10.30 -9.20 8.41
N LYS A 102 11.62 -9.05 8.47
CA LYS A 102 12.53 -9.19 7.32
C LYS A 102 12.59 -10.62 6.79
N ASN A 103 12.68 -11.61 7.66
CA ASN A 103 12.66 -13.01 7.29
C ASN A 103 11.29 -13.40 6.72
N THR A 104 10.21 -12.93 7.32
CA THR A 104 8.84 -13.15 6.83
C THR A 104 8.67 -12.59 5.42
N LEU A 105 9.11 -11.36 5.18
CA LEU A 105 9.07 -10.76 3.84
C LEU A 105 9.90 -11.58 2.84
N ALA A 106 11.09 -12.03 3.23
CA ALA A 106 11.93 -12.87 2.37
C ALA A 106 11.20 -14.17 1.97
N ILE A 107 10.55 -14.85 2.92
CA ILE A 107 9.77 -16.07 2.66
C ILE A 107 8.60 -15.77 1.71
N LEU A 108 7.86 -14.69 1.94
CA LEU A 108 6.73 -14.30 1.09
C LEU A 108 7.16 -14.01 -0.35
N LEU A 109 8.26 -13.26 -0.53
CA LEU A 109 8.79 -12.93 -1.86
C LEU A 109 9.30 -14.16 -2.60
N ASP A 110 9.94 -15.09 -1.90
CA ASP A 110 10.39 -16.36 -2.45
C ASP A 110 9.18 -17.22 -2.89
N GLN A 111 8.22 -17.41 -1.99
CA GLN A 111 7.01 -18.19 -2.26
C GLN A 111 6.15 -17.59 -3.38
N VAL A 112 5.93 -16.28 -3.41
CA VAL A 112 5.11 -15.66 -4.49
C VAL A 112 5.81 -15.75 -5.84
N ASN A 113 7.15 -15.86 -5.85
CA ASN A 113 7.91 -16.02 -7.07
C ASN A 113 7.79 -17.43 -7.64
N GLU A 114 7.70 -18.44 -6.78
CA GLU A 114 7.54 -19.85 -7.15
C GLU A 114 6.07 -20.29 -7.26
N SER A 115 5.14 -19.49 -6.74
CA SER A 115 3.72 -19.83 -6.66
C SER A 115 3.09 -20.01 -8.04
N GLU A 116 2.40 -21.14 -8.20
CA GLU A 116 1.47 -21.40 -9.31
C GLU A 116 0.04 -20.90 -9.01
N GLU A 117 -0.22 -20.43 -7.79
CA GLU A 117 -1.53 -19.87 -7.41
C GLU A 117 -1.73 -18.53 -8.11
N ILE A 118 -2.56 -18.56 -9.16
CA ILE A 118 -2.99 -17.36 -9.87
C ILE A 118 -4.25 -16.82 -9.20
N LEU A 119 -4.23 -15.52 -8.89
CA LEU A 119 -5.38 -14.82 -8.36
C LEU A 119 -6.51 -14.77 -9.41
N ASP A 120 -7.65 -15.38 -9.09
CA ASP A 120 -8.83 -15.37 -9.97
C ASP A 120 -9.38 -13.95 -10.14
N LYS A 121 -9.54 -13.53 -11.40
CA LYS A 121 -10.09 -12.23 -11.80
C LYS A 121 -11.52 -12.00 -11.29
N ASN A 122 -12.27 -13.07 -11.03
CA ASN A 122 -13.64 -12.96 -10.51
C ASN A 122 -13.70 -12.85 -8.98
N SER A 123 -12.59 -13.13 -8.29
CA SER A 123 -12.53 -13.11 -6.83
C SER A 123 -12.77 -11.72 -6.25
N LYS A 124 -13.29 -11.67 -5.01
CA LYS A 124 -13.46 -10.42 -4.26
C LYS A 124 -12.11 -9.70 -4.10
N LEU A 125 -11.05 -10.46 -3.76
CA LEU A 125 -9.70 -9.95 -3.55
C LEU A 125 -9.13 -9.26 -4.80
N TYR A 126 -9.24 -9.90 -5.98
CA TYR A 126 -8.79 -9.28 -7.24
C TYR A 126 -9.47 -7.94 -7.48
N LYS A 127 -10.79 -7.86 -7.32
CA LYS A 127 -11.55 -6.62 -7.54
C LYS A 127 -11.16 -5.53 -6.56
N ILE A 128 -10.84 -5.87 -5.31
CA ILE A 128 -10.36 -4.89 -4.32
C ILE A 128 -9.01 -4.33 -4.76
N ILE A 129 -8.07 -5.21 -5.12
CA ILE A 129 -6.72 -4.82 -5.53
C ILE A 129 -6.77 -3.98 -6.81
N ASP A 130 -7.50 -4.42 -7.83
CA ASP A 130 -7.64 -3.73 -9.12
C ASP A 130 -8.23 -2.32 -8.94
N ASN A 131 -9.31 -2.19 -8.16
CA ASN A 131 -9.88 -0.88 -7.84
C ASN A 131 -8.94 0.00 -7.01
N GLY A 132 -8.15 -0.60 -6.12
CA GLY A 132 -7.18 0.12 -5.31
C GLY A 132 -6.06 0.73 -6.15
N PHE A 133 -5.45 -0.05 -7.05
CA PHE A 133 -4.45 0.47 -7.99
C PHE A 133 -5.04 1.49 -8.97
N LEU A 134 -6.26 1.25 -9.47
CA LEU A 134 -6.96 2.24 -10.31
C LEU A 134 -7.09 3.59 -9.59
N LYS A 135 -7.44 3.55 -8.30
CA LYS A 135 -7.56 4.77 -7.49
C LYS A 135 -6.22 5.47 -7.29
N LEU A 136 -5.15 4.71 -7.01
CA LEU A 136 -3.79 5.25 -6.89
C LEU A 136 -3.35 5.95 -8.19
N ASP A 137 -3.52 5.28 -9.34
CA ASP A 137 -3.21 5.85 -10.66
C ASP A 137 -3.97 7.18 -10.89
N LEU A 138 -5.26 7.22 -10.55
CA LEU A 138 -6.10 8.42 -10.70
C LEU A 138 -5.68 9.56 -9.77
N ASP A 139 -5.34 9.25 -8.53
CA ASP A 139 -4.87 10.22 -7.54
C ASP A 139 -3.51 10.81 -7.99
N GLU A 140 -2.61 9.99 -8.54
CA GLU A 140 -1.33 10.44 -9.10
C GLU A 140 -1.54 11.39 -10.29
N ILE A 141 -2.41 11.02 -11.23
CA ILE A 141 -2.77 11.88 -12.39
C ILE A 141 -3.33 13.21 -11.91
N LYS A 142 -4.23 13.20 -10.92
CA LYS A 142 -4.84 14.41 -10.36
C LYS A 142 -3.79 15.31 -9.71
N ASN A 143 -2.89 14.75 -8.91
CA ASN A 143 -1.82 15.49 -8.25
C ASN A 143 -0.87 16.13 -9.28
N ASN A 144 -0.49 15.38 -10.31
CA ASN A 144 0.34 15.88 -11.41
C ASN A 144 -0.34 17.03 -12.16
N LEU A 145 -1.66 16.93 -12.42
CA LEU A 145 -2.42 18.03 -13.03
C LEU A 145 -2.45 19.27 -12.13
N GLN A 146 -2.68 19.12 -10.83
CA GLN A 146 -2.69 20.24 -9.89
C GLN A 146 -1.33 20.93 -9.78
N GLN A 147 -0.23 20.16 -9.70
CA GLN A 147 1.12 20.73 -9.68
C GLN A 147 1.42 21.50 -10.98
N ASN A 148 1.00 20.97 -12.13
CA ASN A 148 1.20 21.64 -13.41
C ASN A 148 0.36 22.92 -13.54
N MET A 149 -0.84 22.97 -12.95
CA MET A 149 -1.65 24.20 -12.88
C MET A 149 -1.04 25.23 -11.94
N ALA A 150 -0.50 24.81 -10.78
CA ALA A 150 0.16 25.71 -9.83
C ALA A 150 1.47 26.31 -10.38
N ARG A 151 2.19 25.59 -11.26
CA ARG A 151 3.40 26.09 -11.95
C ARG A 151 3.11 27.14 -13.03
N GLN A 152 1.85 27.43 -13.34
CA GLN A 152 1.45 28.44 -14.33
C GLN A 152 1.08 29.81 -13.71
N GLU A 153 1.22 30.01 -12.40
CA GLU A 153 1.09 31.33 -11.79
C GLU A 153 2.35 32.20 -12.05
N PRO A 154 2.20 33.53 -12.28
CA PRO A 154 3.31 34.38 -12.70
C PRO A 154 4.34 34.57 -11.59
N VAL A 155 5.62 34.42 -11.97
CA VAL A 155 6.79 34.68 -11.12
C VAL A 155 6.75 36.11 -10.58
N GLN A 156 6.63 36.26 -9.26
CA GLN A 156 7.02 37.48 -8.55
C GLN A 156 8.41 37.28 -7.89
N PRO A 157 9.23 38.35 -7.81
CA PRO A 157 10.62 38.24 -7.38
C PRO A 157 10.73 37.87 -5.89
N ARG A 158 11.67 36.98 -5.65
CA ARG A 158 12.08 36.38 -4.37
C ARG A 158 12.61 37.46 -3.41
N ILE A 159 12.09 37.49 -2.19
CA ILE A 159 12.82 38.03 -1.02
C ILE A 159 13.11 36.83 -0.12
N GLU A 160 14.39 36.51 0.02
CA GLU A 160 14.90 35.52 0.96
C GLU A 160 14.76 36.07 2.38
N ASN A 161 14.15 35.29 3.26
CA ASN A 161 14.46 35.31 4.69
C ASN A 161 14.70 33.86 5.12
N ASN A 162 15.90 33.63 5.64
CA ASN A 162 16.31 32.39 6.27
C ASN A 162 15.60 32.25 7.61
N GLU A 163 14.86 31.17 7.80
CA GLU A 163 14.56 30.63 9.13
C GLU A 163 14.92 29.14 9.12
N GLU A 164 15.65 28.76 10.17
CA GLU A 164 16.24 27.44 10.41
C GLU A 164 15.16 26.35 10.38
N LYS A 165 15.40 25.29 9.61
CA LYS A 165 14.55 24.10 9.62
C LYS A 165 14.95 23.23 10.81
N GLU A 166 14.05 23.12 11.77
CA GLU A 166 14.09 22.01 12.73
C GLU A 166 13.99 20.68 11.96
N GLU A 167 14.89 19.75 12.26
CA GLU A 167 14.84 18.39 11.72
C GLU A 167 13.58 17.68 12.26
N GLU A 168 12.56 17.55 11.40
CA GLU A 168 11.42 16.67 11.65
C GLU A 168 11.92 15.24 11.85
N THR A 169 11.65 14.66 13.01
CA THR A 169 12.00 13.27 13.27
C THR A 169 11.11 12.34 12.44
N LEU A 170 11.62 11.15 12.09
CA LEU A 170 10.86 10.12 11.35
C LEU A 170 9.49 9.84 11.99
N GLY A 171 9.38 9.90 13.32
CA GLY A 171 8.13 9.77 14.08
C GLY A 171 7.06 10.81 13.75
N ASP A 172 7.45 12.04 13.42
CA ASP A 172 6.53 13.12 13.08
C ASP A 172 5.98 12.97 11.65
N ARG A 173 6.80 12.41 10.75
CA ARG A 173 6.35 11.98 9.41
C ARG A 173 5.31 10.85 9.49
N PHE A 174 5.45 9.93 10.44
CA PHE A 174 4.50 8.84 10.66
C PHE A 174 3.13 9.33 11.15
N ARG A 175 3.06 10.29 12.09
CA ARG A 175 1.76 10.87 12.52
C ARG A 175 1.03 11.56 11.37
N ASN A 176 1.77 12.20 10.47
CA ASN A 176 1.18 12.86 9.30
C ASN A 176 0.70 11.87 8.24
N PHE A 177 1.37 10.72 8.05
CA PHE A 177 0.93 9.68 7.12
C PHE A 177 -0.37 9.00 7.59
N PHE A 178 -0.46 8.62 8.87
CA PHE A 178 -1.69 8.02 9.43
C PHE A 178 -2.84 9.02 9.54
N SER A 179 -2.57 10.31 9.84
CA SER A 179 -3.62 11.34 9.84
C SER A 179 -4.19 11.54 8.44
N PHE A 180 -3.36 11.50 7.40
CA PHE A 180 -3.80 11.56 6.00
C PHE A 180 -4.74 10.40 5.63
N TYR A 181 -4.37 9.15 5.96
CA TYR A 181 -5.21 7.98 5.71
C TYR A 181 -6.51 7.97 6.53
N LYS A 182 -6.46 8.38 7.80
CA LYS A 182 -7.65 8.50 8.66
C LYS A 182 -8.61 9.61 8.19
N THR A 183 -8.08 10.66 7.56
CA THR A 183 -8.90 11.73 6.96
C THR A 183 -9.58 11.28 5.65
N LEU A 184 -8.95 10.37 4.90
CA LEU A 184 -9.52 9.77 3.69
C LEU A 184 -10.64 8.76 3.99
N THR A 185 -10.53 7.99 5.08
CA THR A 185 -11.58 7.04 5.49
C THR A 185 -12.75 7.73 6.20
N SER A 186 -12.50 8.80 6.96
CA SER A 186 -13.58 9.57 7.63
C SER A 186 -14.38 10.47 6.70
N LYS A 187 -13.81 10.96 5.58
CA LYS A 187 -14.56 11.74 4.58
C LYS A 187 -15.54 10.92 3.72
N ASN A 188 -15.41 9.59 3.70
CA ASN A 188 -16.37 8.71 3.01
C ASN A 188 -17.57 8.27 3.87
N LEU A 189 -17.63 8.65 5.16
CA LEU A 189 -18.80 8.37 6.01
C LEU A 189 -19.90 9.45 5.96
N PHE A 190 -19.71 10.56 5.23
CA PHE A 190 -20.69 11.66 5.19
C PHE A 190 -21.60 11.73 3.96
N TYR A 191 -21.55 10.77 3.03
CA TYR A 191 -22.46 10.69 1.87
C TYR A 191 -23.53 9.59 1.96
N LYS A 192 -23.91 9.18 3.17
CA LYS A 192 -25.05 8.28 3.38
C LYS A 192 -25.91 8.70 4.56
N LYS A 193 -26.53 9.89 4.47
CA LYS A 193 -27.79 10.15 5.16
C LYS A 193 -28.57 11.29 4.50
N SER A 194 -29.85 10.98 4.24
CA SER A 194 -30.94 11.93 4.03
C SER A 194 -31.17 12.48 2.61
N ILE A 195 -31.59 11.62 1.69
CA ILE A 195 -32.69 12.00 0.78
C ILE A 195 -33.97 11.76 1.57
N THR A 196 -34.66 12.85 1.92
CA THR A 196 -36.00 12.85 2.53
C THR A 196 -37.00 13.31 1.48
N MET A 197 -38.22 12.80 1.63
CA MET A 197 -39.55 13.28 1.18
C MET A 197 -40.20 12.36 0.15
N VAL A 198 -41.21 11.59 0.60
CA VAL A 198 -42.66 11.90 0.60
C VAL A 198 -43.22 11.74 -0.81
#